data_AF-A0A7Y1ZEZ1-F1
#
_entry.id   AF-A0A7Y1ZEZ1-F1
#
_cell.length_a   1.000
_cell.length_b   1.000
_cell.length_c   1.000
_cell.angle_alpha   90.00
_cell.angle_beta   90.00
_cell.angle_gamma   90.00
#
_symmetry.space_group_name_H-M   'P 1'
#
loop_
_entity.id
_entity.type
_entity.pdbx_description
1 polymer ?
#
loop_
_entity_poly.entity_id
_entity_poly.type
_entity_poly.pdbx_seq_one_letter_code
_entity_poly.pdbx_strand_id
1 'polypeptide(L)'
;MPDRTFAIRIVALVLSGILLSGCGEPEGRGEIKGVTLPAASVADKQARQRAVAPVVDRQILFGDLHVHTTFSPDAFIMSVPLMGGSGLHPPADACDFARYCSALDFWSINDHAEGITPRRWRETKESIRECNALSGDPGNPDMVSFLGWEWSQVATSSAKHYGHKNVVLLETDDDKVPTRAIAAPRDQLNQAPMGRAAQLMLSLMDFENRSFYWSIPHYYDEIADTPICASDVDTKELPAECLEIAADPRELFLKLNQWDHDSIVIPHGNSWGMNTPAGTSFDKQLNAQQHDPDRQFLFELYSGHGNSEEYRDWRAVAVDESGARYCPEPTADYLPCCWRAGEIIRERCDAAGLAVNECAARATEARQNFVDAGNSGHLTIPGQQVTDWLDCGTCPDCFNEPMDHRPMATGQYALALSNFDTPEAPLKFRFGFIGSSDNHRSQPGTGYKETRRKFMTEAFGSDREGLSAASVGDKREPEPYSIPFDAAGVGLQNLRNMERQNSFWLTGGLVAAHSEGRTREAIWDSLQRREVYATSG
;
A
#
# COMPACT_ATOMS: atom_id res chain seq x y z
N MET A 1 26.79 -28.13 43.32
CA MET A 1 25.63 -27.44 42.70
C MET A 1 26.09 -26.04 42.36
N PRO A 2 26.00 -25.56 41.11
CA PRO A 2 26.35 -24.18 40.81
C PRO A 2 25.44 -23.27 41.64
N ASP A 3 26.04 -22.26 42.26
CA ASP A 3 25.37 -21.30 43.13
C ASP A 3 24.27 -20.58 42.32
N ARG A 4 22.99 -20.85 42.64
CA ARG A 4 21.82 -20.25 41.97
C ARG A 4 21.95 -18.72 41.90
N THR A 5 22.59 -18.13 42.90
CA THR A 5 22.84 -16.69 43.00
C THR A 5 23.80 -16.18 41.92
N PHE A 6 24.78 -16.99 41.53
CA PHE A 6 25.73 -16.68 40.46
C PHE A 6 25.07 -16.75 39.08
N ALA A 7 24.25 -17.77 38.84
CA ALA A 7 23.47 -17.89 37.60
C ALA A 7 22.48 -16.72 37.42
N ILE A 8 21.78 -16.32 38.48
CA ILE A 8 20.86 -15.16 38.44
C ILE A 8 21.61 -13.86 38.14
N ARG A 9 22.80 -13.65 38.72
CA ARG A 9 23.62 -12.45 38.45
C ARG A 9 24.13 -12.41 37.01
N ILE A 10 24.52 -13.54 36.44
CA ILE A 10 24.92 -13.62 35.02
C ILE A 10 23.74 -13.32 34.11
N VAL A 11 22.57 -13.93 34.37
CA VAL A 11 21.35 -13.65 33.58
C VAL A 11 20.97 -12.18 33.67
N ALA A 12 21.03 -11.57 34.86
CA ALA A 12 20.77 -10.14 35.04
C ALA A 12 21.79 -9.27 34.27
N LEU A 13 23.08 -9.59 34.32
CA LEU A 13 24.12 -8.88 33.57
C LEU A 13 23.94 -9.00 32.05
N VAL A 14 23.58 -10.19 31.56
CA VAL A 14 23.27 -10.42 30.13
C VAL A 14 22.04 -9.63 29.71
N LEU A 15 20.95 -9.67 30.49
CA LEU A 15 19.74 -8.88 30.24
C LEU A 15 20.01 -7.37 30.27
N SER A 16 20.81 -6.88 31.23
CA SER A 16 21.23 -5.48 31.29
C SER A 16 22.11 -5.10 30.09
N GLY A 17 23.02 -5.96 29.64
CA GLY A 17 23.82 -5.73 28.44
C GLY A 17 22.98 -5.70 27.16
N ILE A 18 21.93 -6.51 27.07
CA ILE A 18 20.96 -6.48 25.96
C ILE A 18 20.17 -5.19 25.95
N LEU A 19 19.69 -4.74 27.12
CA LEU A 19 18.96 -3.48 27.25
C LEU A 19 19.83 -2.27 26.92
N LEU A 20 21.09 -2.26 27.34
CA LEU A 20 22.04 -1.17 27.06
C LEU A 20 22.54 -1.13 25.61
N SER A 21 22.49 -2.25 24.88
CA SER A 21 22.84 -2.31 23.46
C SER A 21 21.65 -2.06 22.51
N GLY A 22 20.46 -1.82 23.07
CA GLY A 22 19.23 -1.51 22.33
C GLY A 22 18.91 -0.03 22.17
N CYS A 23 19.72 0.88 22.74
CA CYS A 23 19.56 2.33 22.52
C CYS A 23 20.13 2.71 21.15
N GLY A 24 19.42 2.35 20.08
CA GLY A 24 19.68 2.86 18.73
C GLY A 24 19.08 4.24 18.56
N GLU A 25 19.74 5.09 17.77
CA GLU A 25 19.12 6.32 17.26
C GLU A 25 17.92 5.95 16.37
N PRO A 26 16.87 6.78 16.32
CA PRO A 26 15.81 6.65 15.33
C PRO A 26 16.40 6.49 13.93
N GLU A 27 15.73 5.68 13.12
CA GLU A 27 16.06 5.61 11.71
C GLU A 27 16.00 7.01 11.07
N GLY A 28 17.08 7.37 10.41
CA GLY A 28 17.17 8.58 9.58
C GLY A 28 17.05 8.26 8.09
N ARG A 29 17.11 9.28 7.24
CA ARG A 29 17.04 9.13 5.77
C ARG A 29 18.08 8.22 5.10
N GLY A 30 19.09 7.76 5.84
CA GLY A 30 20.22 6.99 5.30
C GLY A 30 21.24 7.87 4.57
N GLU A 31 22.15 7.24 3.82
CA GLU A 31 23.15 7.92 3.02
C GLU A 31 23.14 7.35 1.60
N ILE A 32 22.92 8.19 0.59
CA ILE A 32 22.98 7.78 -0.82
C ILE A 32 24.42 7.40 -1.14
N LYS A 33 24.66 6.14 -1.52
CA LYS A 33 26.00 5.62 -1.81
C LYS A 33 26.34 5.73 -3.30
N GLY A 34 25.32 5.69 -4.13
CA GLY A 34 25.42 5.78 -5.57
C GLY A 34 25.85 7.14 -6.07
N VAL A 35 26.70 7.15 -7.10
CA VAL A 35 27.05 8.35 -7.87
C VAL A 35 26.13 8.51 -9.09
N THR A 36 26.30 9.57 -9.87
CA THR A 36 25.64 9.71 -11.18
C THR A 36 26.03 8.55 -12.12
N LEU A 37 25.11 8.08 -12.95
CA LEU A 37 25.44 7.16 -14.04
C LEU A 37 26.44 7.82 -15.01
N PRO A 38 27.38 7.05 -15.59
CA PRO A 38 28.28 7.59 -16.59
C PRO A 38 27.50 8.23 -17.75
N ALA A 39 27.92 9.42 -18.20
CA ALA A 39 27.26 10.13 -19.30
C ALA A 39 27.15 9.27 -20.58
N ALA A 40 28.13 8.38 -20.81
CA ALA A 40 28.10 7.42 -21.91
C ALA A 40 26.93 6.41 -21.81
N SER A 41 26.54 5.99 -20.60
CA SER A 41 25.40 5.10 -20.38
C SER A 41 24.07 5.80 -20.71
N VAL A 42 23.93 7.07 -20.31
CA VAL A 42 22.73 7.87 -20.64
C VAL A 42 22.66 8.13 -22.15
N ALA A 43 23.79 8.46 -22.79
CA ALA A 43 23.87 8.65 -24.24
C ALA A 43 23.57 7.35 -25.00
N ASP A 44 24.01 6.18 -24.51
CA ASP A 44 23.69 4.89 -25.11
C ASP A 44 22.19 4.58 -25.05
N LYS A 45 21.51 4.85 -23.91
CA LYS A 45 20.03 4.73 -23.82
C LYS A 45 19.34 5.56 -24.92
N GLN A 46 19.73 6.83 -25.07
CA GLN A 46 19.17 7.72 -26.09
C GLN A 46 19.49 7.25 -27.51
N ALA A 47 20.71 6.78 -27.77
CA ALA A 47 21.13 6.27 -29.07
C ALA A 47 20.32 5.03 -29.48
N ARG A 48 20.07 4.10 -28.55
CA ARG A 48 19.23 2.91 -28.78
C ARG A 48 17.79 3.30 -29.13
N GLN A 49 17.21 4.27 -28.43
CA GLN A 49 15.87 4.75 -28.76
C GLN A 49 15.82 5.40 -30.14
N ARG A 50 16.77 6.29 -30.46
CA ARG A 50 16.88 6.92 -31.79
C ARG A 50 17.10 5.92 -32.92
N ALA A 51 17.79 4.81 -32.67
CA ALA A 51 17.99 3.77 -33.67
C ALA A 51 16.67 3.07 -34.05
N VAL A 52 15.73 2.94 -33.11
CA VAL A 52 14.42 2.33 -33.34
C VAL A 52 13.40 3.35 -33.85
N ALA A 53 13.48 4.60 -33.39
CA ALA A 53 12.56 5.68 -33.76
C ALA A 53 13.32 6.97 -34.18
N PRO A 54 13.96 6.99 -35.37
CA PRO A 54 14.85 8.09 -35.79
C PRO A 54 14.16 9.42 -36.12
N VAL A 55 12.83 9.45 -36.21
CA VAL A 55 12.02 10.60 -36.68
C VAL A 55 11.17 11.21 -35.55
N VAL A 56 11.39 10.82 -34.29
CA VAL A 56 10.57 11.27 -33.15
C VAL A 56 11.39 12.24 -32.30
N ASP A 57 10.87 13.45 -32.08
CA ASP A 57 11.47 14.50 -31.23
C ASP A 57 11.28 14.23 -29.71
N ARG A 58 10.76 13.05 -29.36
CA ARG A 58 10.40 12.62 -28.01
C ARG A 58 10.97 11.24 -27.73
N GLN A 59 11.12 10.92 -26.45
CA GLN A 59 11.70 9.69 -25.95
C GLN A 59 10.76 9.02 -24.94
N ILE A 60 10.86 7.71 -24.79
CA ILE A 60 10.14 6.99 -23.73
C ILE A 60 11.04 6.94 -22.50
N LEU A 61 10.54 7.45 -21.38
CA LEU A 61 11.19 7.37 -20.09
C LEU A 61 10.40 6.43 -19.19
N PHE A 62 11.10 5.52 -18.51
CA PHE A 62 10.48 4.59 -17.58
C PHE A 62 10.66 5.07 -16.15
N GLY A 63 9.58 5.03 -15.37
CA GLY A 63 9.63 5.43 -13.97
C GLY A 63 8.65 4.70 -13.09
N ASP A 64 8.65 5.08 -11.82
CA ASP A 64 7.84 4.49 -10.77
C ASP A 64 7.36 5.58 -9.81
N LEU A 65 6.06 5.86 -9.77
CA LEU A 65 5.50 6.96 -8.99
C LEU A 65 4.91 6.51 -7.66
N HIS A 66 5.26 5.31 -7.19
CA HIS A 66 4.69 4.76 -5.96
C HIS A 66 5.69 3.85 -5.22
N VAL A 67 6.42 4.44 -4.27
CA VAL A 67 7.47 3.74 -3.51
C VAL A 67 7.40 4.14 -2.05
N HIS A 68 7.43 3.15 -1.17
CA HIS A 68 7.54 3.33 0.27
C HIS A 68 8.92 2.92 0.79
N THR A 69 9.28 3.55 1.88
CA THR A 69 10.47 3.31 2.66
C THR A 69 10.06 2.90 4.06
N THR A 70 11.01 2.56 4.92
CA THR A 70 10.70 2.28 6.33
C THR A 70 10.24 3.51 7.13
N PHE A 71 10.08 4.67 6.50
CA PHE A 71 9.28 5.77 7.06
C PHE A 71 7.78 5.47 7.04
N SER A 72 7.30 4.57 6.19
CA SER A 72 5.92 4.06 6.21
C SER A 72 5.72 3.00 7.31
N PRO A 73 4.63 3.05 8.10
CA PRO A 73 4.45 2.15 9.24
C PRO A 73 4.34 0.67 8.88
N ASP A 74 3.76 0.34 7.73
CA ASP A 74 3.62 -1.03 7.25
C ASP A 74 4.90 -1.56 6.60
N ALA A 75 5.62 -0.74 5.82
CA ALA A 75 6.97 -1.05 5.34
C ALA A 75 7.93 -1.32 6.53
N PHE A 76 7.86 -0.50 7.58
CA PHE A 76 8.61 -0.71 8.82
C PHE A 76 8.29 -2.08 9.44
N ILE A 77 7.03 -2.50 9.50
CA ILE A 77 6.65 -3.84 10.02
C ILE A 77 7.02 -4.97 9.06
N MET A 78 6.92 -4.77 7.75
CA MET A 78 7.37 -5.74 6.75
C MET A 78 8.89 -5.97 6.79
N SER A 79 9.64 -4.98 7.28
CA SER A 79 11.10 -5.06 7.43
C SER A 79 11.57 -6.02 8.54
N VAL A 80 10.66 -6.50 9.41
CA VAL A 80 10.95 -7.37 10.56
C VAL A 80 11.68 -8.66 10.11
N PRO A 81 12.96 -8.87 10.52
CA PRO A 81 13.76 -9.99 10.00
C PRO A 81 13.18 -11.38 10.26
N LEU A 82 12.67 -11.62 11.46
CA LEU A 82 12.04 -12.90 11.84
C LEU A 82 10.76 -13.22 11.03
N MET A 83 10.16 -12.24 10.36
CA MET A 83 9.01 -12.42 9.46
C MET A 83 9.41 -12.56 7.98
N GLY A 84 10.72 -12.60 7.69
CA GLY A 84 11.26 -12.67 6.33
C GLY A 84 11.60 -11.30 5.72
N GLY A 85 11.54 -10.23 6.50
CA GLY A 85 12.01 -8.90 6.10
C GLY A 85 13.55 -8.83 6.00
N SER A 86 14.05 -7.88 5.22
CA SER A 86 15.49 -7.66 5.00
C SER A 86 16.12 -6.62 5.92
N GLY A 87 15.37 -6.12 6.91
CA GLY A 87 15.79 -5.01 7.77
C GLY A 87 15.37 -3.65 7.21
N LEU A 88 15.79 -2.58 7.91
CA LEU A 88 15.40 -1.21 7.60
C LEU A 88 15.93 -0.73 6.25
N HIS A 89 15.10 0.04 5.55
CA HIS A 89 15.33 0.50 4.19
C HIS A 89 14.95 1.99 4.09
N PRO A 90 15.86 2.91 4.42
CA PRO A 90 15.55 4.33 4.48
C PRO A 90 15.42 4.95 3.08
N PRO A 91 14.94 6.20 2.96
CA PRO A 91 14.82 6.94 1.70
C PRO A 91 16.03 6.90 0.75
N ALA A 92 17.26 6.90 1.27
CA ALA A 92 18.46 6.80 0.46
C ALA A 92 18.54 5.47 -0.34
N ASP A 93 18.07 4.36 0.22
CA ASP A 93 18.07 3.06 -0.44
C ASP A 93 17.21 3.08 -1.70
N ALA A 94 16.07 3.79 -1.67
CA ALA A 94 15.18 3.93 -2.82
C ALA A 94 15.87 4.67 -3.97
N CYS A 95 16.61 5.75 -3.68
CA CYS A 95 17.40 6.48 -4.68
C CYS A 95 18.43 5.57 -5.36
N ASP A 96 19.19 4.79 -4.57
CA ASP A 96 20.20 3.89 -5.11
C ASP A 96 19.57 2.73 -5.89
N PHE A 97 18.48 2.15 -5.39
CA PHE A 97 17.80 1.06 -6.08
C PHE A 97 17.19 1.51 -7.41
N ALA A 98 16.50 2.66 -7.44
CA ALA A 98 15.98 3.25 -8.68
C ALA A 98 17.08 3.44 -9.73
N ARG A 99 18.24 3.98 -9.31
CA ARG A 99 19.36 4.28 -10.21
C ARG A 99 20.09 3.04 -10.71
N TYR A 100 20.35 2.06 -9.84
CA TYR A 100 21.28 0.97 -10.15
C TYR A 100 20.64 -0.39 -10.37
N CYS A 101 19.57 -0.70 -9.66
CA CYS A 101 18.89 -2.00 -9.76
C CYS A 101 17.86 -1.97 -10.88
N SER A 102 17.01 -0.93 -10.89
CA SER A 102 15.94 -0.78 -11.87
C SER A 102 16.32 0.10 -13.06
N ALA A 103 17.37 0.92 -12.91
CA ALA A 103 17.87 1.85 -13.92
C ALA A 103 16.78 2.80 -14.47
N LEU A 104 15.88 3.25 -13.59
CA LEU A 104 14.77 4.15 -13.91
C LEU A 104 15.25 5.51 -14.41
N ASP A 105 14.43 6.14 -15.23
CA ASP A 105 14.62 7.52 -15.67
C ASP A 105 13.97 8.52 -14.70
N PHE A 106 12.93 8.10 -13.97
CA PHE A 106 12.36 8.88 -12.86
C PHE A 106 11.67 8.01 -11.82
N TRP A 107 11.48 8.53 -10.61
CA TRP A 107 10.68 7.87 -9.58
C TRP A 107 10.10 8.90 -8.58
N SER A 108 9.16 8.49 -7.74
CA SER A 108 8.59 9.30 -6.65
C SER A 108 8.65 8.54 -5.32
N ILE A 109 8.98 9.26 -4.25
CA ILE A 109 8.82 8.76 -2.87
C ILE A 109 7.39 9.05 -2.41
N ASN A 110 6.73 8.03 -1.86
CA ASN A 110 5.31 8.08 -1.53
C ASN A 110 5.02 7.38 -0.20
N ASP A 111 5.86 7.62 0.81
CA ASP A 111 5.61 7.09 2.14
C ASP A 111 4.20 7.45 2.66
N HIS A 112 3.58 6.53 3.40
CA HIS A 112 2.30 6.74 4.08
C HIS A 112 2.39 7.97 4.99
N ALA A 113 1.63 9.03 4.68
CA ALA A 113 1.71 10.29 5.40
C ALA A 113 1.39 10.15 6.90
N GLU A 114 0.66 9.12 7.31
CA GLU A 114 0.42 8.76 8.70
C GLU A 114 1.70 8.52 9.50
N GLY A 115 2.76 8.03 8.85
CA GLY A 115 4.07 7.80 9.45
C GLY A 115 5.06 8.94 9.27
N ILE A 116 4.71 9.99 8.51
CA ILE A 116 5.60 11.11 8.19
C ILE A 116 5.49 12.20 9.27
N THR A 117 6.30 12.06 10.31
CA THR A 117 6.49 13.09 11.35
C THR A 117 7.17 14.34 10.76
N PRO A 118 7.15 15.51 11.44
CA PRO A 118 7.85 16.71 10.98
C PRO A 118 9.34 16.48 10.70
N ARG A 119 10.00 15.63 11.51
CA ARG A 119 11.38 15.21 11.27
C ARG A 119 11.50 14.39 9.98
N ARG A 120 10.70 13.33 9.84
CA ARG A 120 10.73 12.45 8.65
C ARG A 120 10.37 13.21 7.36
N TRP A 121 9.49 14.21 7.42
CA TRP A 121 9.20 15.06 6.27
C TRP A 121 10.43 15.89 5.85
N ARG A 122 11.10 16.55 6.81
CA ARG A 122 12.34 17.28 6.52
C ARG A 122 13.40 16.37 5.91
N GLU A 123 13.57 15.18 6.47
CA GLU A 123 14.51 14.17 6.02
C GLU A 123 14.17 13.60 4.62
N THR A 124 12.89 13.41 4.32
CA THR A 124 12.40 13.01 3.00
C THR A 124 12.72 14.09 1.96
N LYS A 125 12.42 15.37 2.25
CA LYS A 125 12.76 16.50 1.39
C LYS A 125 14.27 16.63 1.17
N GLU A 126 15.06 16.42 2.21
CA GLU A 126 16.52 16.43 2.11
C GLU A 126 17.03 15.29 1.22
N SER A 127 16.59 14.05 1.45
CA SER A 127 16.98 12.89 0.65
C SER A 127 16.66 13.04 -0.84
N ILE A 128 15.47 13.55 -1.17
CA ILE A 128 15.08 13.79 -2.57
C ILE A 128 15.95 14.87 -3.21
N ARG A 129 16.26 15.96 -2.51
CA ARG A 129 17.19 16.99 -3.01
C ARG A 129 18.60 16.44 -3.21
N GLU A 130 19.10 15.65 -2.26
CA GLU A 130 20.40 14.97 -2.36
C GLU A 130 20.45 14.03 -3.58
N CYS A 131 19.41 13.22 -3.79
CA CYS A 131 19.32 12.30 -4.93
C CYS A 131 19.33 13.03 -6.28
N ASN A 132 18.59 14.15 -6.38
CA ASN A 132 18.56 14.98 -7.59
C ASN A 132 19.90 15.71 -7.82
N ALA A 133 20.55 16.21 -6.77
CA ALA A 133 21.86 16.87 -6.87
C ALA A 133 22.95 15.95 -7.43
N LEU A 134 22.79 14.63 -7.27
CA LEU A 134 23.68 13.61 -7.81
C LEU A 134 23.34 13.21 -9.26
N SER A 135 22.31 13.78 -9.89
CA SER A 135 21.79 13.28 -11.18
C SER A 135 22.49 13.85 -12.42
N GLY A 136 23.62 14.56 -12.23
CA GLY A 136 24.47 15.04 -13.31
C GLY A 136 23.99 16.35 -13.93
N ASP A 137 23.93 16.40 -15.27
CA ASP A 137 23.53 17.60 -16.02
C ASP A 137 22.03 17.90 -15.77
N PRO A 138 21.66 19.07 -15.21
CA PRO A 138 20.26 19.43 -14.98
C PRO A 138 19.40 19.48 -16.26
N GLY A 139 20.01 19.75 -17.42
CA GLY A 139 19.31 19.73 -18.71
C GLY A 139 19.10 18.33 -19.28
N ASN A 140 19.80 17.33 -18.75
CA ASN A 140 19.74 15.95 -19.21
C ASN A 140 20.15 14.98 -18.08
N PRO A 141 19.40 14.93 -16.98
CA PRO A 141 19.79 14.14 -15.82
C PRO A 141 19.74 12.65 -16.11
N ASP A 142 20.53 11.86 -15.37
CA ASP A 142 20.46 10.41 -15.46
C ASP A 142 19.14 9.86 -14.90
N MET A 143 18.60 10.50 -13.87
CA MET A 143 17.35 10.15 -13.19
C MET A 143 16.71 11.40 -12.56
N VAL A 144 15.38 11.46 -12.50
CA VAL A 144 14.63 12.49 -11.75
C VAL A 144 13.92 11.87 -10.55
N SER A 145 14.09 12.46 -9.37
CA SER A 145 13.40 12.01 -8.15
C SER A 145 12.32 13.02 -7.76
N PHE A 146 11.05 12.63 -7.75
CA PHE A 146 9.92 13.44 -7.33
C PHE A 146 9.67 13.29 -5.82
N LEU A 147 9.24 14.39 -5.21
CA LEU A 147 8.83 14.43 -3.82
C LEU A 147 7.32 14.14 -3.75
N GLY A 148 6.90 13.37 -2.75
CA GLY A 148 5.50 13.04 -2.58
C GLY A 148 5.22 12.35 -1.25
N TRP A 149 3.98 11.91 -1.11
CA TRP A 149 3.51 11.04 -0.03
C TRP A 149 2.28 10.27 -0.52
N GLU A 150 1.88 9.25 0.23
CA GLU A 150 0.59 8.59 0.03
C GLU A 150 -0.41 9.05 1.11
N TRP A 151 -1.61 9.41 0.66
CA TRP A 151 -2.78 9.63 1.51
C TRP A 151 -3.61 8.35 1.55
N SER A 152 -3.64 7.67 2.70
CA SER A 152 -3.98 6.25 2.80
C SER A 152 -5.34 6.02 3.46
N GLN A 153 -6.43 6.44 2.82
CA GLN A 153 -7.75 6.43 3.45
C GLN A 153 -8.43 5.05 3.41
N VAL A 154 -8.77 4.53 4.59
CA VAL A 154 -9.55 3.28 4.75
C VAL A 154 -10.75 3.50 5.66
N ALA A 155 -11.88 2.91 5.28
CA ALA A 155 -13.07 2.84 6.12
C ALA A 155 -13.72 1.47 5.93
N THR A 156 -14.33 0.92 6.98
CA THR A 156 -15.06 -0.35 6.92
C THR A 156 -16.37 -0.25 6.14
N SER A 157 -16.94 0.96 6.04
CA SER A 157 -18.12 1.25 5.24
C SER A 157 -17.73 1.67 3.83
N SER A 158 -18.27 0.98 2.82
CA SER A 158 -18.08 1.31 1.39
C SER A 158 -18.52 2.74 1.03
N ALA A 159 -19.49 3.29 1.77
CA ALA A 159 -19.98 4.67 1.58
C ALA A 159 -18.98 5.73 2.03
N LYS A 160 -18.05 5.39 2.93
CA LYS A 160 -17.04 6.30 3.50
C LYS A 160 -15.61 5.97 3.08
N HIS A 161 -15.40 4.91 2.30
CA HIS A 161 -14.08 4.50 1.85
C HIS A 161 -13.71 5.14 0.50
N TYR A 162 -12.68 5.98 0.48
CA TYR A 162 -12.25 6.73 -0.71
C TYR A 162 -11.01 6.15 -1.40
N GLY A 163 -10.45 5.08 -0.84
CA GLY A 163 -9.22 4.48 -1.34
C GLY A 163 -8.00 5.33 -1.04
N HIS A 164 -6.87 4.88 -1.54
CA HIS A 164 -5.59 5.54 -1.34
C HIS A 164 -5.26 6.45 -2.54
N LYS A 165 -4.43 7.47 -2.30
CA LYS A 165 -4.00 8.43 -3.34
C LYS A 165 -2.57 8.87 -3.12
N ASN A 166 -1.73 8.73 -4.14
CA ASN A 166 -0.42 9.34 -4.15
C ASN A 166 -0.51 10.82 -4.46
N VAL A 167 0.18 11.65 -3.69
CA VAL A 167 0.40 13.07 -3.99
C VAL A 167 1.85 13.21 -4.46
N VAL A 168 2.04 13.68 -5.68
CA VAL A 168 3.36 13.93 -6.28
C VAL A 168 3.50 15.43 -6.52
N LEU A 169 4.64 16.00 -6.12
CA LEU A 169 4.94 17.43 -6.25
C LEU A 169 5.94 17.67 -7.38
N LEU A 170 5.74 18.76 -8.12
CA LEU A 170 6.70 19.19 -9.12
C LEU A 170 8.01 19.62 -8.44
N GLU A 171 7.91 20.61 -7.56
CA GLU A 171 9.03 21.29 -6.93
C GLU A 171 9.58 20.51 -5.72
N THR A 172 10.82 20.83 -5.34
CA THR A 172 11.50 20.25 -4.16
C THR A 172 12.08 21.29 -3.21
N ASP A 173 12.00 22.58 -3.58
CA ASP A 173 12.48 23.68 -2.75
C ASP A 173 11.54 23.87 -1.54
N ASP A 174 12.12 24.15 -0.37
CA ASP A 174 11.37 24.17 0.90
C ASP A 174 10.22 25.20 0.95
N ASP A 175 10.30 26.28 0.16
CA ASP A 175 9.29 27.34 0.05
C ASP A 175 8.25 27.10 -1.07
N LYS A 176 8.45 26.06 -1.89
CA LYS A 176 7.56 25.69 -2.99
C LYS A 176 6.85 24.35 -2.79
N VAL A 177 6.98 23.78 -1.60
CA VAL A 177 6.35 22.52 -1.22
C VAL A 177 5.65 22.69 0.12
N PRO A 178 4.62 21.88 0.41
CA PRO A 178 3.96 21.91 1.71
C PRO A 178 4.93 21.78 2.88
N THR A 179 4.71 22.58 3.93
CA THR A 179 5.48 22.46 5.18
C THR A 179 5.29 21.10 5.85
N ARG A 180 4.18 20.39 5.55
CA ARG A 180 3.82 19.07 6.08
C ARG A 180 3.18 18.22 4.99
N ALA A 181 3.35 16.91 5.07
CA ALA A 181 2.48 15.96 4.36
C ALA A 181 1.06 15.97 4.97
N ILE A 182 0.06 15.57 4.17
CA ILE A 182 -1.34 15.52 4.60
C ILE A 182 -1.76 14.06 4.67
N ALA A 183 -2.02 13.56 5.88
CA ALA A 183 -2.38 12.16 6.14
C ALA A 183 -3.89 11.91 6.17
N ALA A 184 -4.29 10.65 6.02
CA ALA A 184 -5.66 10.23 6.30
C ALA A 184 -5.82 9.83 7.78
N PRO A 185 -7.04 9.84 8.35
CA PRO A 185 -7.28 9.39 9.72
C PRO A 185 -6.98 7.89 9.90
N ARG A 186 -5.99 7.54 10.73
CA ARG A 186 -5.51 6.15 10.94
C ARG A 186 -5.00 5.91 12.38
N ASP A 187 -5.86 6.07 13.38
CA ASP A 187 -5.48 5.92 14.80
C ASP A 187 -4.77 4.58 15.15
N GLN A 188 -5.07 3.52 14.39
CA GLN A 188 -4.49 2.18 14.59
C GLN A 188 -2.98 2.09 14.28
N LEU A 189 -2.43 3.05 13.52
CA LEU A 189 -1.01 3.05 13.12
C LEU A 189 -0.11 3.78 14.11
N ASN A 190 -0.67 4.39 15.16
CA ASN A 190 0.08 5.14 16.18
C ASN A 190 0.46 4.30 17.40
N GLN A 191 0.33 2.97 17.32
CA GLN A 191 0.61 2.08 18.44
C GLN A 191 1.52 0.95 18.01
N ALA A 192 2.57 0.70 18.81
CA ALA A 192 3.46 -0.41 18.58
C ALA A 192 2.68 -1.73 18.61
N PRO A 193 2.80 -2.59 17.57
CA PRO A 193 2.01 -3.82 17.47
C PRO A 193 2.47 -4.91 18.47
N MET A 194 3.55 -4.66 19.20
CA MET A 194 4.14 -5.61 20.14
C MET A 194 4.61 -4.92 21.41
N GLY A 195 4.28 -5.49 22.57
CA GLY A 195 4.74 -5.01 23.88
C GLY A 195 6.22 -5.35 24.17
N ARG A 196 6.80 -4.68 25.18
CA ARG A 196 8.22 -4.82 25.56
C ARG A 196 8.69 -6.26 25.84
N ALA A 197 7.81 -7.10 26.39
CA ALA A 197 8.15 -8.50 26.64
C ALA A 197 8.34 -9.30 25.34
N ALA A 198 7.50 -9.06 24.33
CA ALA A 198 7.63 -9.68 23.02
C ALA A 198 8.90 -9.20 22.31
N GLN A 199 9.23 -7.91 22.40
CA GLN A 199 10.47 -7.36 21.85
C GLN A 199 11.71 -7.98 22.48
N LEU A 200 11.75 -8.13 23.80
CA LEU A 200 12.85 -8.83 24.48
C LEU A 200 12.99 -10.27 23.97
N MET A 201 11.89 -10.98 23.80
CA MET A 201 11.91 -12.35 23.27
C MET A 201 12.43 -12.39 21.82
N LEU A 202 11.99 -11.48 20.95
CA LEU A 202 12.47 -11.38 19.57
C LEU A 202 13.97 -11.05 19.52
N SER A 203 14.42 -10.10 20.34
CA SER A 203 15.85 -9.76 20.49
C SER A 203 16.70 -10.92 21.01
N LEU A 204 16.13 -11.85 21.77
CA LEU A 204 16.84 -13.06 22.22
C LEU A 204 16.84 -14.16 21.14
N MET A 205 15.77 -14.25 20.34
CA MET A 205 15.62 -15.22 19.25
C MET A 205 16.43 -14.85 18.00
N ASP A 206 16.60 -13.55 17.76
CA ASP A 206 17.38 -12.97 16.67
C ASP A 206 18.26 -11.84 17.21
N PHE A 207 19.33 -12.26 17.88
CA PHE A 207 20.25 -11.37 18.57
C PHE A 207 21.03 -10.44 17.64
N GLU A 208 21.27 -10.87 16.39
CA GLU A 208 21.98 -10.06 15.39
C GLU A 208 21.17 -8.80 15.06
N ASN A 209 19.84 -8.93 14.95
CA ASN A 209 18.91 -7.82 14.69
C ASN A 209 18.30 -7.21 15.97
N ARG A 210 18.87 -7.44 17.16
CA ARG A 210 18.31 -6.93 18.43
C ARG A 210 18.04 -5.43 18.44
N SER A 211 18.88 -4.62 17.80
CA SER A 211 18.71 -3.15 17.74
C SER A 211 17.43 -2.76 17.01
N PHE A 212 17.07 -3.49 15.95
CA PHE A 212 15.83 -3.31 15.22
C PHE A 212 14.62 -3.50 16.15
N TYR A 213 14.56 -4.62 16.89
CA TYR A 213 13.42 -4.89 17.78
C TYR A 213 13.28 -3.87 18.92
N TRP A 214 14.39 -3.34 19.42
CA TRP A 214 14.39 -2.27 20.42
C TRP A 214 14.01 -0.90 19.86
N SER A 215 14.15 -0.68 18.54
CA SER A 215 13.73 0.55 17.88
C SER A 215 12.21 0.63 17.62
N ILE A 216 11.50 -0.51 17.64
CA ILE A 216 10.05 -0.57 17.35
C ILE A 216 9.24 0.41 18.21
N PRO A 217 9.35 0.44 19.56
CA PRO A 217 8.63 1.43 20.36
C PRO A 217 8.94 2.85 19.92
N HIS A 218 10.22 3.17 19.70
CA HIS A 218 10.64 4.51 19.38
C HIS A 218 10.04 4.99 18.05
N TYR A 219 9.97 4.11 17.06
CA TYR A 219 9.33 4.40 15.77
C TYR A 219 7.86 4.84 15.94
N TYR A 220 7.09 4.11 16.77
CA TYR A 220 5.68 4.38 17.01
C TYR A 220 5.45 5.53 18.00
N ASP A 221 6.31 5.67 19.01
CA ASP A 221 6.28 6.78 19.96
C ASP A 221 6.50 8.11 19.22
N GLU A 222 7.42 8.16 18.23
CA GLU A 222 7.63 9.35 17.40
C GLU A 222 6.34 9.78 16.64
N ILE A 223 5.59 8.82 16.11
CA ILE A 223 4.33 9.08 15.42
C ILE A 223 3.26 9.51 16.43
N ALA A 224 3.13 8.79 17.54
CA ALA A 224 2.12 9.05 18.58
C ALA A 224 2.32 10.39 19.29
N ASP A 225 3.58 10.80 19.48
CA ASP A 225 3.95 12.05 20.15
C ASP A 225 3.80 13.27 19.21
N THR A 226 3.64 13.05 17.90
CA THR A 226 3.38 14.14 16.94
C THR A 226 1.94 14.65 17.12
N PRO A 227 1.72 15.91 17.52
CA PRO A 227 0.38 16.42 17.75
C PRO A 227 -0.39 16.55 16.42
N ILE A 228 -1.68 16.24 16.44
CA ILE A 228 -2.56 16.48 15.29
C ILE A 228 -2.82 17.98 15.14
N CYS A 229 -2.71 18.49 13.92
CA CYS A 229 -3.02 19.88 13.61
C CYS A 229 -4.49 20.22 13.91
N ALA A 230 -4.76 21.48 14.26
CA ALA A 230 -6.14 21.95 14.45
C ALA A 230 -6.97 21.75 13.17
N SER A 231 -8.21 21.30 13.31
CA SER A 231 -9.16 21.23 12.20
C SER A 231 -9.64 22.62 11.80
N ASP A 232 -10.12 22.75 10.56
CA ASP A 232 -10.77 23.97 10.04
C ASP A 232 -9.91 25.24 10.06
N VAL A 233 -8.58 25.08 10.12
CA VAL A 233 -7.59 26.16 9.98
C VAL A 233 -6.91 26.06 8.62
N ASP A 234 -6.62 27.22 8.01
CA ASP A 234 -5.87 27.28 6.75
C ASP A 234 -4.50 26.61 6.92
N THR A 235 -4.11 25.77 5.95
CA THR A 235 -2.86 25.00 6.05
C THR A 235 -1.63 25.90 6.25
N LYS A 236 -1.61 27.12 5.69
CA LYS A 236 -0.47 28.04 5.84
C LYS A 236 -0.36 28.65 7.24
N GLU A 237 -1.43 28.60 8.03
CA GLU A 237 -1.46 29.10 9.42
C GLU A 237 -1.16 28.01 10.46
N LEU A 238 -1.16 26.74 10.05
CA LEU A 238 -0.86 25.61 10.93
C LEU A 238 0.64 25.57 11.32
N PRO A 239 0.96 25.19 12.57
CA PRO A 239 2.34 25.03 13.00
C PRO A 239 3.07 23.94 12.19
N ALA A 240 4.39 24.07 12.04
CA ALA A 240 5.19 23.11 11.29
C ALA A 240 5.33 21.74 12.01
N GLU A 241 5.20 21.73 13.34
CA GLU A 241 5.46 20.57 14.19
C GLU A 241 4.18 19.77 14.53
N CYS A 242 3.21 19.72 13.61
CA CYS A 242 1.99 18.92 13.76
C CYS A 242 1.74 18.03 12.53
N LEU A 243 0.96 16.96 12.71
CA LEU A 243 0.50 16.09 11.64
C LEU A 243 -0.85 16.59 11.09
N GLU A 244 -0.87 16.94 9.81
CA GLU A 244 -2.06 17.48 9.17
C GLU A 244 -2.93 16.36 8.59
N ILE A 245 -4.24 16.42 8.82
CA ILE A 245 -5.20 15.36 8.46
C ILE A 245 -6.24 15.87 7.46
N ALA A 246 -6.56 15.05 6.47
CA ALA A 246 -7.72 15.19 5.60
C ALA A 246 -8.54 13.90 5.62
N ALA A 247 -9.82 13.97 6.02
CA ALA A 247 -10.66 12.78 6.20
C ALA A 247 -11.24 12.19 4.90
N ASP A 248 -11.36 13.03 3.87
CA ASP A 248 -11.90 12.70 2.55
C ASP A 248 -11.15 13.48 1.44
N PRO A 249 -11.34 13.11 0.15
CA PRO A 249 -10.72 13.82 -0.96
C PRO A 249 -11.05 15.31 -1.01
N ARG A 250 -12.28 15.71 -0.63
CA ARG A 250 -12.67 17.13 -0.55
C ARG A 250 -11.74 17.93 0.36
N GLU A 251 -11.43 17.43 1.56
CA GLU A 251 -10.49 18.10 2.48
C GLU A 251 -9.06 18.07 1.95
N LEU A 252 -8.64 16.96 1.32
CA LEU A 252 -7.32 16.86 0.70
C LEU A 252 -7.14 17.92 -0.38
N PHE A 253 -8.07 18.03 -1.32
CA PHE A 253 -8.01 19.01 -2.40
C PHE A 253 -8.12 20.45 -1.89
N LEU A 254 -8.95 20.70 -0.87
CA LEU A 254 -9.02 22.01 -0.22
C LEU A 254 -7.64 22.44 0.30
N LYS A 255 -6.95 21.56 1.03
CA LYS A 255 -5.64 21.85 1.61
C LYS A 255 -4.54 21.98 0.55
N LEU A 256 -4.55 21.14 -0.48
CA LEU A 256 -3.63 21.29 -1.63
C LEU A 256 -3.83 22.62 -2.35
N ASN A 257 -5.08 23.08 -2.48
CA ASN A 257 -5.39 24.39 -3.06
C ASN A 257 -5.01 25.55 -2.15
N GLN A 258 -5.11 25.41 -0.82
CA GLN A 258 -4.60 26.40 0.11
C GLN A 258 -3.07 26.53 0.02
N TRP A 259 -2.34 25.42 -0.13
CA TRP A 259 -0.89 25.44 -0.38
C TRP A 259 -0.54 26.20 -1.65
N ASP A 260 -1.33 26.00 -2.72
CA ASP A 260 -1.11 26.62 -4.03
C ASP A 260 0.24 26.22 -4.65
N HIS A 261 0.55 24.93 -4.55
CA HIS A 261 1.70 24.30 -5.19
C HIS A 261 1.24 23.31 -6.25
N ASP A 262 2.06 23.12 -7.28
CA ASP A 262 1.79 22.12 -8.32
C ASP A 262 1.85 20.71 -7.75
N SER A 263 0.73 19.99 -7.82
CA SER A 263 0.63 18.61 -7.37
C SER A 263 -0.25 17.77 -8.27
N ILE A 264 0.10 16.49 -8.38
CA ILE A 264 -0.70 15.45 -9.01
C ILE A 264 -1.22 14.54 -7.92
N VAL A 265 -2.50 14.17 -8.00
CA VAL A 265 -3.14 13.22 -7.10
C VAL A 265 -3.51 11.97 -7.91
N ILE A 266 -2.97 10.81 -7.53
CA ILE A 266 -3.10 9.57 -8.30
C ILE A 266 -3.83 8.52 -7.44
N PRO A 267 -5.12 8.24 -7.69
CA PRO A 267 -5.78 7.09 -7.08
C PRO A 267 -5.11 5.77 -7.51
N HIS A 268 -4.93 4.87 -6.55
CA HIS A 268 -4.37 3.53 -6.76
C HIS A 268 -5.03 2.52 -5.81
N GLY A 269 -4.78 1.22 -6.03
CA GLY A 269 -5.21 0.15 -5.13
C GLY A 269 -6.73 0.02 -4.92
N ASN A 270 -7.55 0.74 -5.69
CA ASN A 270 -8.99 0.89 -5.40
C ASN A 270 -9.79 -0.41 -5.55
N SER A 271 -9.30 -1.35 -6.36
CA SER A 271 -9.94 -2.66 -6.53
C SER A 271 -9.44 -3.73 -5.55
N TRP A 272 -8.48 -3.39 -4.69
CA TRP A 272 -7.85 -4.34 -3.79
C TRP A 272 -8.73 -4.63 -2.57
N GLY A 273 -9.41 -5.77 -2.61
CA GLY A 273 -10.47 -6.12 -1.66
C GLY A 273 -10.02 -6.33 -0.23
N MET A 274 -8.71 -6.46 0.03
CA MET A 274 -8.15 -6.48 1.37
C MET A 274 -8.47 -5.20 2.16
N ASN A 275 -8.28 -4.05 1.52
CA ASN A 275 -8.53 -2.73 2.13
C ASN A 275 -9.84 -2.10 1.65
N THR A 276 -10.35 -2.50 0.49
CA THR A 276 -11.57 -1.95 -0.10
C THR A 276 -12.80 -2.79 0.25
N PRO A 277 -13.77 -2.25 1.02
CA PRO A 277 -15.01 -2.96 1.34
C PRO A 277 -15.81 -3.32 0.10
N ALA A 278 -16.46 -4.49 0.12
CA ALA A 278 -17.42 -4.87 -0.91
C ALA A 278 -18.53 -3.81 -1.06
N GLY A 279 -18.89 -3.51 -2.30
CA GLY A 279 -19.84 -2.44 -2.64
C GLY A 279 -19.24 -1.03 -2.71
N THR A 280 -17.92 -0.88 -2.50
CA THR A 280 -17.23 0.38 -2.83
C THR A 280 -17.37 0.67 -4.31
N SER A 281 -17.74 1.90 -4.64
CA SER A 281 -17.84 2.40 -6.00
C SER A 281 -17.15 3.75 -6.17
N PHE A 282 -16.68 4.04 -7.39
CA PHE A 282 -16.25 5.36 -7.84
C PHE A 282 -17.39 6.37 -7.99
N ASP A 283 -18.66 5.96 -8.02
CA ASP A 283 -19.81 6.87 -8.14
C ASP A 283 -19.73 8.04 -7.15
N LYS A 284 -19.45 7.72 -5.88
CA LYS A 284 -19.37 8.72 -4.79
C LYS A 284 -18.19 9.68 -4.91
N GLN A 285 -17.19 9.34 -5.74
CA GLN A 285 -16.02 10.19 -5.96
C GLN A 285 -16.21 11.13 -7.16
N LEU A 286 -17.14 10.83 -8.09
CA LEU A 286 -17.37 11.66 -9.28
C LEU A 286 -18.31 12.82 -8.99
N ASN A 287 -17.83 13.82 -8.28
CA ASN A 287 -18.50 15.11 -8.06
C ASN A 287 -17.45 16.20 -7.81
N ALA A 288 -17.86 17.47 -7.91
CA ALA A 288 -16.96 18.62 -7.79
C ALA A 288 -16.32 18.80 -6.39
N GLN A 289 -16.79 18.08 -5.37
CA GLN A 289 -16.17 18.09 -4.05
C GLN A 289 -15.08 17.02 -3.93
N GLN A 290 -15.33 15.83 -4.46
CA GLN A 290 -14.47 14.65 -4.28
C GLN A 290 -13.52 14.39 -5.45
N HIS A 291 -13.60 15.18 -6.51
CA HIS A 291 -12.73 15.09 -7.68
C HIS A 291 -12.28 16.48 -8.14
N ASP A 292 -10.97 16.70 -8.13
CA ASP A 292 -10.31 17.84 -8.76
C ASP A 292 -9.71 17.40 -10.12
N PRO A 293 -10.24 17.86 -11.26
CA PRO A 293 -9.75 17.46 -12.58
C PRO A 293 -8.38 18.05 -12.93
N ASP A 294 -7.93 19.10 -12.24
CA ASP A 294 -6.66 19.76 -12.49
C ASP A 294 -5.50 19.06 -11.75
N ARG A 295 -5.82 18.28 -10.71
CA ARG A 295 -4.83 17.50 -9.93
C ARG A 295 -4.99 15.99 -10.10
N GLN A 296 -6.23 15.48 -10.19
CA GLN A 296 -6.54 14.05 -10.24
C GLN A 296 -6.84 13.59 -11.66
N PHE A 297 -5.82 13.57 -12.52
CA PHE A 297 -5.94 13.21 -13.94
C PHE A 297 -5.12 11.98 -14.34
N LEU A 298 -4.45 11.32 -13.40
CA LEU A 298 -3.84 10.00 -13.60
C LEU A 298 -4.54 8.95 -12.75
N PHE A 299 -4.40 7.69 -13.12
CA PHE A 299 -4.88 6.54 -12.36
C PHE A 299 -3.86 5.42 -12.45
N GLU A 300 -3.47 4.87 -11.31
CA GLU A 300 -2.58 3.71 -11.24
C GLU A 300 -3.39 2.43 -11.38
N LEU A 301 -3.29 1.80 -12.55
CA LEU A 301 -4.03 0.58 -12.86
C LEU A 301 -3.38 -0.65 -12.25
N TYR A 302 -2.04 -0.72 -12.30
CA TYR A 302 -1.30 -1.92 -11.92
C TYR A 302 -0.22 -1.60 -10.91
N SER A 303 -0.28 -2.29 -9.77
CA SER A 303 0.69 -2.16 -8.69
C SER A 303 1.06 -3.51 -8.06
N GLY A 304 1.91 -3.51 -7.03
CA GLY A 304 2.24 -4.72 -6.26
C GLY A 304 1.01 -5.44 -5.69
N HIS A 305 -0.12 -4.72 -5.60
CA HIS A 305 -1.43 -5.21 -5.16
C HIS A 305 -2.28 -5.89 -6.24
N GLY A 306 -1.89 -5.82 -7.52
CA GLY A 306 -2.66 -6.37 -8.64
C GLY A 306 -3.21 -5.32 -9.61
N ASN A 307 -3.90 -5.81 -10.63
CA ASN A 307 -4.45 -5.03 -11.72
C ASN A 307 -5.92 -4.61 -11.46
N SER A 308 -6.16 -3.31 -11.47
CA SER A 308 -7.45 -2.68 -11.22
C SER A 308 -8.11 -2.11 -12.48
N GLU A 309 -7.69 -2.53 -13.68
CA GLU A 309 -8.27 -2.06 -14.94
C GLU A 309 -9.67 -2.61 -15.18
N GLU A 310 -9.84 -3.92 -15.13
CA GLU A 310 -10.97 -4.59 -15.75
C GLU A 310 -12.26 -4.54 -14.91
N TYR A 311 -13.35 -4.08 -15.53
CA TYR A 311 -14.69 -4.16 -14.95
C TYR A 311 -15.33 -5.55 -15.15
N ARG A 312 -16.17 -5.95 -14.19
CA ARG A 312 -17.05 -7.13 -14.27
C ARG A 312 -18.45 -6.80 -13.71
N ASP A 313 -19.48 -7.47 -14.21
CA ASP A 313 -20.87 -7.21 -13.83
C ASP A 313 -21.32 -7.95 -12.55
N TRP A 314 -20.55 -8.96 -12.11
CA TRP A 314 -20.76 -9.64 -10.83
C TRP A 314 -20.47 -8.74 -9.61
N ARG A 315 -20.94 -9.16 -8.43
CA ARG A 315 -20.73 -8.44 -7.17
C ARG A 315 -20.32 -9.43 -6.07
N ALA A 316 -19.37 -9.01 -5.22
CA ALA A 316 -19.00 -9.78 -4.02
C ALA A 316 -20.11 -9.81 -2.96
N VAL A 317 -20.87 -8.71 -2.87
CA VAL A 317 -22.03 -8.53 -1.98
C VAL A 317 -23.07 -7.74 -2.74
N ALA A 318 -24.32 -8.19 -2.68
CA ALA A 318 -25.47 -7.52 -3.29
C ALA A 318 -26.33 -6.84 -2.23
N VAL A 319 -27.18 -5.90 -2.67
CA VAL A 319 -28.10 -5.15 -1.81
C VAL A 319 -29.52 -5.38 -2.33
N ASP A 320 -30.45 -5.71 -1.44
CA ASP A 320 -31.86 -5.93 -1.80
C ASP A 320 -32.67 -4.61 -1.79
N GLU A 321 -33.97 -4.71 -2.11
CA GLU A 321 -34.88 -3.55 -2.15
C GLU A 321 -35.03 -2.83 -0.79
N SER A 322 -34.76 -3.52 0.33
CA SER A 322 -34.79 -2.95 1.68
C SER A 322 -33.48 -2.25 2.07
N GLY A 323 -32.44 -2.37 1.25
CA GLY A 323 -31.09 -1.89 1.56
C GLY A 323 -30.26 -2.90 2.36
N ALA A 324 -30.75 -4.13 2.58
CA ALA A 324 -30.02 -5.16 3.29
C ALA A 324 -28.99 -5.83 2.37
N ARG A 325 -27.80 -6.09 2.93
CA ARG A 325 -26.70 -6.74 2.22
C ARG A 325 -26.88 -8.26 2.29
N TYR A 326 -26.69 -8.93 1.16
CA TYR A 326 -26.76 -10.38 1.07
C TYR A 326 -25.67 -10.96 0.16
N CYS A 327 -25.45 -12.27 0.29
CA CYS A 327 -24.49 -13.00 -0.53
C CYS A 327 -25.13 -13.43 -1.86
N PRO A 328 -24.65 -12.93 -3.02
CA PRO A 328 -25.20 -13.34 -4.31
C PRO A 328 -24.85 -14.79 -4.66
N GLU A 329 -25.62 -15.39 -5.56
CA GLU A 329 -25.32 -16.72 -6.10
C GLU A 329 -24.07 -16.66 -7.03
N PRO A 330 -23.27 -17.73 -7.12
CA PRO A 330 -22.16 -17.81 -8.06
C PRO A 330 -22.62 -17.72 -9.51
N THR A 331 -21.77 -17.16 -10.35
CA THR A 331 -21.93 -17.16 -11.81
C THR A 331 -20.94 -18.12 -12.45
N ALA A 332 -20.98 -18.29 -13.77
CA ALA A 332 -20.05 -19.16 -14.49
C ALA A 332 -18.59 -18.69 -14.40
N ASP A 333 -18.39 -17.40 -14.13
CA ASP A 333 -17.13 -16.67 -14.14
C ASP A 333 -16.75 -16.07 -12.77
N TYR A 334 -17.56 -16.28 -11.72
CA TYR A 334 -17.29 -15.73 -10.39
C TYR A 334 -17.88 -16.56 -9.25
N LEU A 335 -17.03 -16.87 -8.27
CA LEU A 335 -17.42 -17.45 -6.98
C LEU A 335 -17.30 -16.40 -5.87
N PRO A 336 -18.41 -15.89 -5.32
CA PRO A 336 -18.35 -15.00 -4.15
C PRO A 336 -17.76 -15.72 -2.93
N CYS A 337 -16.82 -15.09 -2.21
CA CYS A 337 -16.24 -15.73 -1.01
C CYS A 337 -17.27 -15.96 0.10
N CYS A 338 -18.32 -15.13 0.21
CA CYS A 338 -19.43 -15.40 1.12
C CYS A 338 -20.14 -16.72 0.77
N TRP A 339 -20.24 -17.07 -0.52
CA TRP A 339 -20.87 -18.30 -0.96
C TRP A 339 -19.98 -19.49 -0.61
N ARG A 340 -18.67 -19.36 -0.88
CA ARG A 340 -17.68 -20.38 -0.51
C ARG A 340 -17.65 -20.62 1.01
N ALA A 341 -17.82 -19.59 1.83
CA ALA A 341 -17.95 -19.72 3.28
C ALA A 341 -19.13 -20.65 3.66
N GLY A 342 -20.26 -20.52 2.97
CA GLY A 342 -21.40 -21.42 3.13
C GLY A 342 -21.11 -22.86 2.69
N GLU A 343 -20.36 -23.05 1.60
CA GLU A 343 -19.94 -24.38 1.14
C GLU A 343 -18.99 -25.07 2.13
N ILE A 344 -18.03 -24.35 2.70
CA ILE A 344 -17.11 -24.90 3.72
C ILE A 344 -17.90 -25.43 4.92
N ILE A 345 -18.85 -24.64 5.44
CA ILE A 345 -19.70 -25.06 6.56
C ILE A 345 -20.61 -26.23 6.16
N ARG A 346 -21.12 -26.21 4.93
CA ARG A 346 -21.94 -27.31 4.40
C ARG A 346 -21.18 -28.62 4.35
N GLU A 347 -19.99 -28.62 3.75
CA GLU A 347 -19.09 -29.77 3.64
C GLU A 347 -18.78 -30.37 5.01
N ARG A 348 -18.45 -29.53 5.99
CA ARG A 348 -18.16 -29.95 7.37
C ARG A 348 -19.39 -30.50 8.09
N CYS A 349 -20.55 -29.88 7.90
CA CYS A 349 -21.82 -30.34 8.48
C CYS A 349 -22.26 -31.69 7.91
N ASP A 350 -22.14 -31.89 6.59
CA ASP A 350 -22.44 -33.16 5.94
C ASP A 350 -21.45 -34.26 6.40
N ALA A 351 -20.15 -33.93 6.54
CA ALA A 351 -19.14 -34.86 7.08
C ALA A 351 -19.40 -35.26 8.54
N ALA A 352 -20.01 -34.37 9.33
CA ALA A 352 -20.46 -34.66 10.69
C ALA A 352 -21.74 -35.52 10.76
N GLY A 353 -22.36 -35.84 9.62
CA GLY A 353 -23.57 -36.67 9.55
C GLY A 353 -24.84 -36.00 10.06
N LEU A 354 -24.89 -34.66 10.04
CA LEU A 354 -26.06 -33.89 10.46
C LEU A 354 -27.17 -33.88 9.39
N ALA A 355 -28.36 -33.41 9.77
CA ALA A 355 -29.51 -33.43 8.87
C ALA A 355 -29.37 -32.44 7.70
N VAL A 356 -29.84 -32.83 6.50
CA VAL A 356 -29.71 -32.03 5.26
C VAL A 356 -30.28 -30.61 5.40
N ASN A 357 -31.41 -30.46 6.11
CA ASN A 357 -32.06 -29.17 6.35
C ASN A 357 -31.28 -28.32 7.36
N GLU A 358 -30.66 -28.94 8.36
CA GLU A 358 -29.77 -28.26 9.30
C GLU A 358 -28.52 -27.75 8.60
N CYS A 359 -27.87 -28.59 7.78
CA CYS A 359 -26.69 -28.17 7.03
C CYS A 359 -27.01 -27.09 5.99
N ALA A 360 -28.21 -27.08 5.40
CA ALA A 360 -28.67 -25.99 4.55
C ALA A 360 -28.84 -24.68 5.33
N ALA A 361 -29.43 -24.73 6.53
CA ALA A 361 -29.60 -23.55 7.38
C ALA A 361 -28.24 -22.97 7.81
N ARG A 362 -27.29 -23.82 8.22
CA ARG A 362 -25.94 -23.39 8.62
C ARG A 362 -25.14 -22.79 7.47
N ALA A 363 -25.30 -23.30 6.25
CA ALA A 363 -24.68 -22.72 5.06
C ALA A 363 -25.23 -21.30 4.77
N THR A 364 -26.54 -21.10 4.92
CA THR A 364 -27.16 -19.77 4.77
C THR A 364 -26.70 -18.81 5.86
N GLU A 365 -26.62 -19.26 7.11
CA GLU A 365 -26.10 -18.46 8.22
C GLU A 365 -24.63 -18.06 7.99
N ALA A 366 -23.80 -18.98 7.52
CA ALA A 366 -22.39 -18.71 7.21
C ALA A 366 -22.21 -17.64 6.12
N ARG A 367 -23.05 -17.68 5.08
CA ARG A 367 -23.07 -16.64 4.04
C ARG A 367 -23.38 -15.27 4.63
N GLN A 368 -24.37 -15.18 5.51
CA GLN A 368 -24.77 -13.91 6.12
C GLN A 368 -23.71 -13.40 7.10
N ASN A 369 -23.18 -14.26 7.97
CA ASN A 369 -22.09 -13.90 8.88
C ASN A 369 -20.89 -13.33 8.12
N PHE A 370 -20.50 -13.96 7.00
CA PHE A 370 -19.43 -13.46 6.14
C PHE A 370 -19.73 -12.06 5.60
N VAL A 371 -20.94 -11.84 5.07
CA VAL A 371 -21.38 -10.53 4.54
C VAL A 371 -21.35 -9.45 5.63
N ASP A 372 -21.81 -9.77 6.83
CA ASP A 372 -21.88 -8.84 7.95
C ASP A 372 -20.48 -8.46 8.47
N ALA A 373 -19.55 -9.40 8.45
CA ALA A 373 -18.15 -9.23 8.84
C ALA A 373 -17.30 -8.41 7.84
N GLY A 374 -17.80 -8.18 6.61
CA GLY A 374 -17.10 -7.40 5.59
C GLY A 374 -15.74 -8.01 5.19
N ASN A 375 -14.68 -7.20 5.17
CA ASN A 375 -13.33 -7.65 4.78
C ASN A 375 -12.75 -8.74 5.71
N SER A 376 -13.33 -8.93 6.90
CA SER A 376 -12.93 -9.95 7.86
C SER A 376 -13.82 -11.20 7.82
N GLY A 377 -14.58 -11.41 6.73
CA GLY A 377 -15.52 -12.53 6.57
C GLY A 377 -14.91 -13.91 6.80
N HIS A 378 -13.65 -14.13 6.45
CA HIS A 378 -12.95 -15.40 6.70
C HIS A 378 -12.88 -15.78 8.18
N LEU A 379 -12.91 -14.80 9.10
CA LEU A 379 -12.87 -15.06 10.55
C LEU A 379 -14.19 -15.62 11.11
N THR A 380 -15.26 -15.60 10.32
CA THR A 380 -16.56 -16.19 10.70
C THR A 380 -16.57 -17.72 10.58
N ILE A 381 -15.56 -18.31 9.93
CA ILE A 381 -15.44 -19.75 9.68
C ILE A 381 -14.33 -20.32 10.58
N PRO A 382 -14.67 -20.98 11.71
CA PRO A 382 -13.66 -21.51 12.63
C PRO A 382 -12.77 -22.56 11.97
N GLY A 383 -11.46 -22.47 12.13
CA GLY A 383 -10.50 -23.45 11.61
C GLY A 383 -10.39 -23.46 10.09
N GLN A 384 -10.74 -22.35 9.42
CA GLN A 384 -10.52 -22.20 7.98
C GLN A 384 -9.03 -22.20 7.63
N GLN A 385 -8.69 -22.74 6.47
CA GLN A 385 -7.35 -22.70 5.88
C GLN A 385 -7.39 -21.96 4.55
N VAL A 386 -6.25 -21.42 4.09
CA VAL A 386 -6.15 -20.73 2.78
C VAL A 386 -6.69 -21.59 1.63
N THR A 387 -6.43 -22.90 1.65
CA THR A 387 -6.90 -23.84 0.62
C THR A 387 -8.41 -24.04 0.62
N ASP A 388 -9.09 -23.76 1.73
CA ASP A 388 -10.55 -23.89 1.81
C ASP A 388 -11.26 -22.88 0.89
N TRP A 389 -10.62 -21.76 0.56
CA TRP A 389 -11.23 -20.64 -0.18
C TRP A 389 -11.16 -20.77 -1.70
N LEU A 390 -10.39 -21.73 -2.22
CA LEU A 390 -10.17 -21.90 -3.66
C LEU A 390 -9.82 -20.56 -4.34
N ASP A 391 -10.41 -20.28 -5.49
CA ASP A 391 -10.31 -19.05 -6.29
C ASP A 391 -11.47 -18.07 -6.02
N CYS A 392 -12.19 -18.18 -4.90
CA CYS A 392 -13.29 -17.26 -4.60
C CYS A 392 -12.83 -15.79 -4.61
N GLY A 393 -13.69 -14.86 -5.01
CA GLY A 393 -13.38 -13.44 -4.98
C GLY A 393 -12.37 -12.97 -6.03
N THR A 394 -11.79 -13.88 -6.84
CA THR A 394 -10.87 -13.53 -7.92
C THR A 394 -11.63 -13.14 -9.19
N CYS A 395 -10.92 -12.51 -10.13
CA CYS A 395 -11.36 -12.33 -11.51
C CYS A 395 -10.56 -13.30 -12.39
N PRO A 396 -11.08 -14.51 -12.69
CA PRO A 396 -10.27 -15.60 -13.25
C PRO A 396 -9.69 -15.34 -14.65
N ASP A 397 -10.25 -14.37 -15.37
CA ASP A 397 -9.85 -13.96 -16.72
C ASP A 397 -9.20 -12.57 -16.77
N CYS A 398 -8.98 -11.93 -15.62
CA CYS A 398 -8.22 -10.68 -15.53
C CYS A 398 -6.71 -10.95 -15.56
N PHE A 399 -5.93 -10.01 -16.08
CA PHE A 399 -4.48 -10.09 -15.99
C PHE A 399 -4.03 -9.73 -14.57
N ASN A 400 -3.40 -10.65 -13.83
CA ASN A 400 -2.72 -10.37 -12.55
C ASN A 400 -3.61 -9.59 -11.57
N GLU A 401 -4.79 -10.13 -11.26
CA GLU A 401 -5.83 -9.50 -10.48
C GLU A 401 -5.46 -9.27 -9.00
N PRO A 402 -6.09 -8.29 -8.33
CA PRO A 402 -5.96 -8.13 -6.90
C PRO A 402 -6.76 -9.19 -6.13
N MET A 403 -6.36 -9.43 -4.89
CA MET A 403 -7.17 -10.21 -3.95
C MET A 403 -8.56 -9.56 -3.78
N ASP A 404 -9.62 -10.36 -3.91
CA ASP A 404 -11.01 -9.96 -3.69
C ASP A 404 -11.46 -8.74 -4.53
N HIS A 405 -11.19 -8.79 -5.84
CA HIS A 405 -11.42 -7.72 -6.83
C HIS A 405 -12.78 -7.01 -6.65
N ARG A 406 -12.78 -5.67 -6.77
CA ARG A 406 -13.96 -4.80 -6.58
C ARG A 406 -14.34 -4.12 -7.89
N PRO A 407 -15.26 -4.69 -8.69
CA PRO A 407 -15.52 -4.22 -10.05
C PRO A 407 -15.90 -2.74 -10.17
N MET A 408 -16.68 -2.19 -9.23
CA MET A 408 -17.09 -0.78 -9.26
C MET A 408 -16.00 0.20 -8.81
N ALA A 409 -14.82 -0.30 -8.46
CA ALA A 409 -13.65 0.49 -8.07
C ALA A 409 -12.48 0.29 -9.07
N THR A 410 -12.81 -0.04 -10.32
CA THR A 410 -11.85 -0.29 -11.40
C THR A 410 -11.71 0.91 -12.35
N GLY A 411 -10.62 0.97 -13.10
CA GLY A 411 -10.37 2.01 -14.10
C GLY A 411 -11.43 2.06 -15.20
N GLN A 412 -11.83 0.90 -15.75
CA GLN A 412 -12.89 0.83 -16.78
C GLN A 412 -14.23 1.33 -16.25
N TYR A 413 -14.58 0.99 -14.99
CA TYR A 413 -15.79 1.51 -14.38
C TYR A 413 -15.72 3.02 -14.23
N ALA A 414 -14.63 3.56 -13.68
CA ALA A 414 -14.45 4.99 -13.50
C ALA A 414 -14.57 5.77 -14.83
N LEU A 415 -14.00 5.27 -15.92
CA LEU A 415 -14.12 5.90 -17.25
C LEU A 415 -15.53 5.87 -17.84
N ALA A 416 -16.33 4.86 -17.48
CA ALA A 416 -17.71 4.74 -17.95
C ALA A 416 -18.68 5.69 -17.22
N LEU A 417 -18.30 6.21 -16.05
CA LEU A 417 -19.15 7.09 -15.25
C LEU A 417 -19.35 8.47 -15.90
N SER A 418 -20.50 9.07 -15.60
CA SER A 418 -20.80 10.46 -15.92
C SER A 418 -21.74 11.01 -14.85
N ASN A 419 -21.37 12.12 -14.24
CA ASN A 419 -22.25 12.85 -13.33
C ASN A 419 -22.98 13.95 -14.12
N PHE A 420 -24.32 13.94 -14.02
CA PHE A 420 -25.23 14.84 -14.74
C PHE A 420 -25.87 15.92 -13.86
N ASP A 421 -25.35 16.17 -12.66
CA ASP A 421 -25.82 17.25 -11.77
C ASP A 421 -25.79 18.62 -12.48
N THR A 422 -24.85 18.80 -13.41
CA THR A 422 -24.82 19.91 -14.38
C THR A 422 -24.96 19.34 -15.81
N PRO A 423 -26.19 19.23 -16.37
CA PRO A 423 -26.43 18.51 -17.62
C PRO A 423 -25.69 19.06 -18.85
N GLU A 424 -25.47 20.38 -18.89
CA GLU A 424 -24.78 21.06 -20.00
C GLU A 424 -23.26 20.81 -20.00
N ALA A 425 -22.70 20.36 -18.87
CA ALA A 425 -21.29 20.04 -18.71
C ALA A 425 -21.11 18.85 -17.74
N PRO A 426 -21.47 17.61 -18.17
CA PRO A 426 -21.37 16.44 -17.31
C PRO A 426 -19.94 16.22 -16.85
N LEU A 427 -19.75 16.04 -15.54
CA LEU A 427 -18.44 15.74 -14.96
C LEU A 427 -18.08 14.28 -15.26
N LYS A 428 -16.85 14.05 -15.71
CA LYS A 428 -16.31 12.72 -16.00
C LYS A 428 -14.87 12.65 -15.52
N PHE A 429 -14.45 11.46 -15.10
CA PHE A 429 -13.03 11.20 -14.97
C PHE A 429 -12.36 11.22 -16.34
N ARG A 430 -11.17 11.83 -16.41
CA ARG A 430 -10.34 11.89 -17.63
C ARG A 430 -8.91 11.49 -17.30
N PHE A 431 -8.74 10.19 -17.05
CA PHE A 431 -7.47 9.63 -16.59
C PHE A 431 -6.52 9.32 -17.75
N GLY A 432 -5.24 9.63 -17.54
CA GLY A 432 -4.13 8.87 -18.11
C GLY A 432 -3.79 7.70 -17.20
N PHE A 433 -3.28 6.60 -17.76
CA PHE A 433 -3.03 5.39 -17.01
C PHE A 433 -1.54 5.16 -16.77
N ILE A 434 -1.22 4.79 -15.54
CA ILE A 434 0.14 4.46 -15.13
C ILE A 434 0.14 3.11 -14.39
N GLY A 435 1.31 2.48 -14.33
CA GLY A 435 1.61 1.41 -13.39
C GLY A 435 2.76 1.86 -12.50
N SER A 436 2.84 1.33 -11.29
CA SER A 436 3.92 1.63 -10.34
C SER A 436 4.22 0.39 -9.51
N SER A 437 5.30 0.37 -8.74
CA SER A 437 5.61 -0.79 -7.93
C SER A 437 4.70 -0.90 -6.70
N ASP A 438 4.38 0.22 -6.06
CA ASP A 438 3.70 0.26 -4.75
C ASP A 438 4.51 -0.56 -3.72
N ASN A 439 5.82 -0.37 -3.76
CA ASN A 439 6.79 -1.23 -3.09
C ASN A 439 7.08 -0.78 -1.66
N HIS A 440 6.92 -1.69 -0.70
CA HIS A 440 7.17 -1.44 0.72
C HIS A 440 8.57 -1.82 1.23
N ARG A 441 9.59 -1.72 0.36
CA ARG A 441 10.98 -2.15 0.65
C ARG A 441 12.05 -1.18 0.14
N SER A 442 11.70 0.05 -0.24
CA SER A 442 12.60 1.00 -0.91
C SER A 442 13.21 0.43 -2.19
N GLN A 443 12.42 -0.30 -2.97
CA GLN A 443 12.84 -0.90 -4.24
C GLN A 443 11.99 -0.37 -5.40
N PRO A 444 12.20 0.88 -5.85
CA PRO A 444 11.50 1.42 -6.99
C PRO A 444 11.68 0.54 -8.23
N GLY A 445 10.58 0.27 -8.91
CA GLY A 445 10.54 -0.32 -10.23
C GLY A 445 10.65 -1.84 -10.27
N THR A 446 10.27 -2.57 -9.21
CA THR A 446 10.36 -4.04 -9.17
C THR A 446 9.66 -4.78 -10.33
N GLY A 447 8.73 -4.12 -11.04
CA GLY A 447 8.04 -4.64 -12.23
C GLY A 447 8.95 -5.05 -13.39
N TYR A 448 10.17 -4.49 -13.52
CA TYR A 448 11.05 -4.79 -14.68
C TYR A 448 11.43 -6.28 -14.80
N LYS A 449 11.32 -7.06 -13.72
CA LYS A 449 11.67 -8.49 -13.72
C LYS A 449 11.06 -9.29 -12.57
N GLU A 450 10.29 -10.32 -12.94
CA GLU A 450 9.72 -11.31 -12.01
C GLU A 450 10.77 -12.34 -11.53
N THR A 451 11.63 -11.95 -10.60
CA THR A 451 12.56 -12.87 -9.94
C THR A 451 12.54 -12.68 -8.43
N ARG A 452 12.99 -13.70 -7.69
CA ARG A 452 13.15 -13.62 -6.22
C ARG A 452 11.89 -13.09 -5.54
N ARG A 453 10.77 -13.82 -5.64
CA ARG A 453 9.44 -13.44 -5.12
C ARG A 453 9.47 -12.74 -3.75
N LYS A 454 10.10 -13.34 -2.73
CA LYS A 454 10.20 -12.76 -1.37
C LYS A 454 11.07 -11.51 -1.25
N PHE A 455 11.78 -11.12 -2.31
CA PHE A 455 12.65 -9.94 -2.34
C PHE A 455 12.05 -8.83 -3.21
N MET A 456 11.59 -9.15 -4.43
CA MET A 456 11.03 -8.18 -5.39
C MET A 456 9.52 -7.95 -5.24
N THR A 457 8.88 -8.58 -4.26
CA THR A 457 7.45 -8.39 -3.93
C THR A 457 7.29 -8.28 -2.42
N GLU A 458 6.08 -8.01 -1.97
CA GLU A 458 5.71 -7.98 -0.56
C GLU A 458 5.42 -9.35 0.06
N ALA A 459 5.66 -10.41 -0.71
CA ALA A 459 5.59 -11.76 -0.17
C ALA A 459 6.50 -11.92 1.05
N PHE A 460 5.88 -12.29 2.17
CA PHE A 460 6.51 -12.47 3.47
C PHE A 460 6.41 -13.93 3.92
N GLY A 461 7.03 -14.24 5.05
CA GLY A 461 7.03 -15.58 5.65
C GLY A 461 8.45 -16.10 5.87
N SER A 462 8.67 -16.67 7.06
CA SER A 462 9.96 -17.20 7.46
C SER A 462 10.34 -18.43 6.65
N ASP A 463 11.63 -18.57 6.32
CA ASP A 463 12.16 -19.83 5.77
C ASP A 463 12.27 -20.94 6.84
N ARG A 464 11.96 -20.62 8.11
CA ARG A 464 11.90 -21.59 9.22
C ARG A 464 10.47 -22.12 9.37
N GLU A 465 10.26 -23.39 9.01
CA GLU A 465 8.94 -24.07 8.99
C GLU A 465 8.10 -23.87 10.28
N GLY A 466 8.72 -23.81 11.46
CA GLY A 466 8.00 -23.66 12.74
C GLY A 466 7.62 -22.23 13.16
N LEU A 467 8.29 -21.20 12.61
CA LEU A 467 8.02 -19.79 12.96
C LEU A 467 6.90 -19.20 12.11
N SER A 468 6.80 -19.61 10.84
CA SER A 468 5.73 -19.16 9.94
C SER A 468 4.35 -19.68 10.38
N ALA A 469 4.26 -20.96 10.78
CA ALA A 469 3.00 -21.59 11.21
C ALA A 469 2.48 -21.09 12.57
N ALA A 470 3.33 -20.47 13.39
CA ALA A 470 2.96 -19.98 14.70
C ALA A 470 2.32 -18.58 14.69
N SER A 471 2.48 -17.81 13.61
CA SER A 471 2.21 -16.36 13.61
C SER A 471 1.03 -15.94 12.74
N VAL A 472 0.55 -16.81 11.85
CA VAL A 472 -0.50 -16.47 10.86
C VAL A 472 -1.49 -17.63 10.76
N GLY A 473 -2.74 -17.32 10.43
CA GLY A 473 -3.79 -18.31 10.18
C GLY A 473 -4.72 -18.57 11.36
N ASP A 474 -5.80 -19.28 11.09
CA ASP A 474 -6.79 -19.65 12.09
C ASP A 474 -6.35 -20.91 12.86
N LYS A 475 -6.35 -20.81 14.19
CA LYS A 475 -5.94 -21.88 15.11
C LYS A 475 -7.11 -22.56 15.82
N ARG A 476 -8.34 -22.13 15.52
CA ARG A 476 -9.55 -22.76 16.05
C ARG A 476 -9.72 -24.13 15.41
N GLU A 477 -10.37 -25.04 16.13
CA GLU A 477 -10.77 -26.31 15.55
C GLU A 477 -11.81 -26.08 14.43
N PRO A 478 -11.76 -26.86 13.32
CA PRO A 478 -12.77 -26.78 12.29
C PRO A 478 -14.15 -27.20 12.82
N GLU A 479 -15.10 -26.27 12.83
CA GLU A 479 -16.47 -26.52 13.29
C GLU A 479 -17.46 -26.57 12.12
N PRO A 480 -18.56 -27.35 12.22
CA PRO A 480 -19.60 -27.44 11.20
C PRO A 480 -20.63 -26.31 11.29
N TYR A 481 -20.26 -25.15 11.84
CA TYR A 481 -21.08 -23.94 11.94
C TYR A 481 -20.21 -22.69 11.86
N SER A 482 -20.78 -21.59 11.35
CA SER A 482 -20.14 -20.27 11.40
C SER A 482 -20.41 -19.58 12.73
N ILE A 483 -19.62 -18.56 13.04
CA ILE A 483 -19.86 -17.66 14.17
C ILE A 483 -19.93 -16.20 13.69
N PRO A 484 -20.73 -15.33 14.35
CA PRO A 484 -20.67 -13.90 14.12
C PRO A 484 -19.26 -13.36 14.37
N PHE A 485 -18.84 -12.40 13.56
CA PHE A 485 -17.53 -11.79 13.71
C PHE A 485 -17.45 -10.89 14.95
N ASP A 486 -16.38 -11.06 15.72
CA ASP A 486 -15.97 -10.18 16.80
C ASP A 486 -14.51 -9.76 16.57
N ALA A 487 -14.27 -8.45 16.49
CA ALA A 487 -12.94 -7.89 16.28
C ALA A 487 -12.10 -7.89 17.56
N ALA A 488 -12.71 -8.11 18.73
CA ALA A 488 -12.03 -8.02 20.01
C ALA A 488 -10.85 -9.01 20.10
N GLY A 489 -9.64 -8.46 20.30
CA GLY A 489 -8.42 -9.26 20.45
C GLY A 489 -7.87 -9.86 19.15
N VAL A 490 -8.45 -9.55 17.98
CA VAL A 490 -7.92 -9.99 16.69
C VAL A 490 -6.88 -8.99 16.18
N GLY A 491 -5.66 -9.46 15.90
CA GLY A 491 -4.60 -8.64 15.33
C GLY A 491 -4.85 -8.23 13.88
N LEU A 492 -4.27 -7.08 13.46
CA LEU A 492 -4.49 -6.48 12.14
C LEU A 492 -4.19 -7.44 10.96
N GLN A 493 -3.14 -8.26 11.09
CA GLN A 493 -2.76 -9.25 10.08
C GLN A 493 -3.89 -10.25 9.80
N ASN A 494 -4.56 -10.73 10.86
CA ASN A 494 -5.69 -11.65 10.72
C ASN A 494 -6.96 -10.92 10.28
N LEU A 495 -7.21 -9.69 10.75
CA LEU A 495 -8.34 -8.87 10.29
C LEU A 495 -8.34 -8.67 8.77
N ARG A 496 -7.14 -8.57 8.17
CA ARG A 496 -6.93 -8.33 6.74
C ARG A 496 -6.64 -9.60 5.91
N ASN A 497 -6.76 -10.79 6.51
CA ASN A 497 -6.48 -12.05 5.81
C ASN A 497 -5.08 -12.10 5.14
N MET A 498 -4.06 -11.60 5.84
CA MET A 498 -2.73 -11.42 5.26
C MET A 498 -2.08 -12.74 4.81
N GLU A 499 -2.49 -13.87 5.38
CA GLU A 499 -2.07 -15.20 4.93
C GLU A 499 -2.46 -15.46 3.47
N ARG A 500 -3.73 -15.22 3.13
CA ARG A 500 -4.23 -15.40 1.77
C ARG A 500 -3.66 -14.33 0.84
N GLN A 501 -3.60 -13.09 1.31
CA GLN A 501 -2.99 -11.97 0.56
C GLN A 501 -1.55 -12.29 0.14
N ASN A 502 -0.83 -13.11 0.91
CA ASN A 502 0.53 -13.51 0.56
C ASN A 502 0.65 -14.23 -0.80
N SER A 503 -0.46 -14.68 -1.40
CA SER A 503 -0.52 -15.25 -2.75
C SER A 503 -0.69 -14.22 -3.86
N PHE A 504 -1.07 -12.98 -3.53
CA PHE A 504 -1.43 -11.90 -4.45
C PHE A 504 -0.43 -10.74 -4.46
N TRP A 505 0.75 -10.92 -3.85
CA TRP A 505 1.85 -9.96 -3.96
C TRP A 505 2.60 -10.14 -5.27
N LEU A 506 2.54 -9.10 -6.10
CA LEU A 506 3.15 -9.04 -7.42
C LEU A 506 4.34 -8.06 -7.42
N THR A 507 5.07 -8.01 -8.53
CA THR A 507 6.19 -7.07 -8.70
C THR A 507 5.74 -5.64 -9.01
N GLY A 508 4.47 -5.45 -9.36
CA GLY A 508 3.91 -4.16 -9.78
C GLY A 508 4.30 -3.75 -11.20
N GLY A 509 3.92 -2.53 -11.57
CA GLY A 509 4.13 -1.96 -12.90
C GLY A 509 5.16 -0.83 -12.94
N LEU A 510 5.24 -0.19 -14.11
CA LEU A 510 6.03 1.00 -14.38
C LEU A 510 5.22 2.02 -15.18
N VAL A 511 5.61 3.28 -15.03
CA VAL A 511 5.15 4.39 -15.86
C VAL A 511 6.04 4.46 -17.09
N ALA A 512 5.45 4.47 -18.27
CA ALA A 512 6.16 4.84 -19.49
C ALA A 512 5.68 6.22 -19.96
N ALA A 513 6.55 7.23 -19.83
CA ALA A 513 6.26 8.61 -20.21
C ALA A 513 6.85 8.98 -21.56
N HIS A 514 6.03 9.54 -22.44
CA HIS A 514 6.46 10.03 -23.75
C HIS A 514 6.89 11.49 -23.66
N SER A 515 8.16 11.71 -23.32
CA SER A 515 8.69 13.03 -22.94
C SER A 515 9.55 13.68 -24.01
N GLU A 516 9.50 15.02 -24.06
CA GLU A 516 10.34 15.86 -24.94
C GLU A 516 11.80 15.96 -24.44
N GLY A 517 12.04 15.62 -23.18
CA GLY A 517 13.36 15.73 -22.56
C GLY A 517 13.48 14.82 -21.35
N ARG A 518 14.59 14.95 -20.61
CA ARG A 518 14.81 14.22 -19.35
C ARG A 518 14.70 15.12 -18.13
N THR A 519 14.43 16.41 -18.31
CA THR A 519 14.27 17.33 -17.19
C THR A 519 13.00 16.99 -16.41
N ARG A 520 12.98 17.41 -15.16
CA ARG A 520 11.83 17.27 -14.26
C ARG A 520 10.55 17.83 -14.90
N GLU A 521 10.63 19.03 -15.47
CA GLU A 521 9.52 19.73 -16.12
C GLU A 521 9.05 18.96 -17.35
N ALA A 522 9.95 18.44 -18.17
CA ALA A 522 9.58 17.67 -19.36
C ALA A 522 8.83 16.36 -19.00
N ILE A 523 9.22 15.71 -17.90
CA ILE A 523 8.55 14.51 -17.40
C ILE A 523 7.18 14.88 -16.81
N TRP A 524 7.15 15.92 -15.96
CA TRP A 524 5.92 16.46 -15.36
C TRP A 524 4.89 16.85 -16.40
N ASP A 525 5.30 17.56 -17.44
CA ASP A 525 4.49 17.99 -18.56
C ASP A 525 3.87 16.79 -19.31
N SER A 526 4.63 15.69 -19.43
CA SER A 526 4.14 14.46 -20.05
C SER A 526 3.06 13.80 -19.20
N LEU A 527 3.27 13.78 -17.87
CA LEU A 527 2.27 13.32 -16.90
C LEU A 527 1.01 14.19 -17.00
N GLN A 528 1.15 15.52 -16.96
CA GLN A 528 0.03 16.48 -17.02
C GLN A 528 -0.78 16.37 -18.32
N ARG A 529 -0.11 16.17 -19.45
CA ARG A 529 -0.78 15.94 -20.75
C ARG A 529 -1.37 14.53 -20.89
N ARG A 530 -1.12 13.62 -19.93
CA ARG A 530 -1.48 12.19 -19.99
C ARG A 530 -0.82 11.46 -21.16
N GLU A 531 0.38 11.88 -21.54
CA GLU A 531 1.20 11.23 -22.57
C GLU A 531 1.99 10.07 -21.94
N VAL A 532 1.27 9.18 -21.27
CA VAL A 532 1.81 8.08 -20.46
C VAL A 532 1.01 6.80 -20.67
N TYR A 533 1.62 5.65 -20.44
CA TYR A 533 0.93 4.37 -20.33
C TYR A 533 1.47 3.51 -19.20
N ALA A 534 0.61 2.65 -18.66
CA ALA A 534 0.95 1.63 -17.69
C ALA A 534 1.61 0.42 -18.40
N THR A 535 2.67 -0.12 -17.82
CA THR A 535 3.26 -1.39 -18.27
C THR A 535 3.58 -2.28 -17.07
N SER A 536 3.54 -3.59 -17.22
CA SER A 536 3.92 -4.55 -16.18
C SER A 536 5.44 -4.76 -16.07
N GLY A 537 6.23 -4.12 -16.93
CA GLY A 537 7.68 -4.31 -17.05
C GLY A 537 8.08 -4.81 -18.43
#